data_AF-A0A6C0DBG7-F1
#
_entry.id   AF-A0A6C0DBG7-F1
#
_cell.length_a   1.000
_cell.length_b   1.000
_cell.length_c   1.000
_cell.angle_alpha   90.00
_cell.angle_beta   90.00
_cell.angle_gamma   90.00
#
_symmetry.space_group_name_H-M   'P 1'
#
loop_
_entity.id
_entity.type
_entity.pdbx_description
1 polymer ?
#
loop_
_entity_poly.entity_id
_entity_poly.type
_entity_poly.pdbx_seq_one_letter_code
_entity_poly.pdbx_strand_id
1 'polypeptide(L)'
;MYFCPKCNYSFDISKSFGSDSTENKVALKKPNEAMKLFESNDSFNNFKAEFKFEELECNSKFKKLNETEKEKFNKLFQVNNILGAEFKCYNCNYTKEINESVLLYQYDLTEKNSKIKNIEDNKLLSNNPILPRTHDYICKNSSCKTNTSKAKKEAVFFRDKYTYNINYICCVCYYNW
;
A
#
# COMPACT_ATOMS: atom_id res chain seq x y z
N MET A 1 3.05 0.02 -6.52
CA MET A 1 4.15 -0.78 -5.95
C MET A 1 4.24 -0.43 -4.47
N TYR A 2 4.20 -1.42 -3.58
CA TYR A 2 4.16 -1.20 -2.12
C TYR A 2 5.56 -1.28 -1.53
N PHE A 3 5.89 -0.37 -0.61
CA PHE A 3 7.22 -0.27 0.00
C PHE A 3 7.18 -0.50 1.51
N CYS A 4 8.22 -1.15 2.01
CA CYS A 4 8.39 -1.46 3.42
C CYS A 4 8.62 -0.17 4.23
N PRO A 5 7.83 0.09 5.29
CA PRO A 5 7.99 1.30 6.11
C PRO A 5 9.29 1.30 6.92
N LYS A 6 9.95 0.14 7.11
CA LYS A 6 11.19 0.04 7.88
C LYS A 6 12.45 0.30 7.05
N CYS A 7 12.45 -0.02 5.77
CA CYS A 7 13.67 0.02 4.96
C CYS A 7 13.47 0.47 3.50
N ASN A 8 12.26 0.90 3.12
CA ASN A 8 11.89 1.35 1.77
C ASN A 8 12.14 0.36 0.63
N TYR A 9 12.44 -0.92 0.92
CA TYR A 9 12.45 -1.98 -0.09
C TYR A 9 11.04 -2.35 -0.51
N SER A 10 10.87 -2.82 -1.74
CA SER A 10 9.59 -3.32 -2.24
C SER A 10 9.11 -4.51 -1.42
N PHE A 11 7.81 -4.52 -1.11
CA PHE A 11 7.16 -5.71 -0.59
C PHE A 11 6.94 -6.74 -1.69
N ASP A 12 7.06 -8.00 -1.32
CA ASP A 12 6.54 -9.13 -2.09
C ASP A 12 5.25 -9.64 -1.46
N ILE A 13 4.45 -10.40 -2.20
CA ILE A 13 3.17 -10.94 -1.75
C ILE A 13 3.35 -12.41 -1.47
N SER A 14 3.13 -12.79 -0.22
CA SER A 14 3.19 -14.19 0.23
C SER A 14 1.81 -14.66 0.63
N LYS A 15 1.49 -15.92 0.34
CA LYS A 15 0.28 -16.58 0.86
C LYS A 15 0.69 -17.46 2.03
N SER A 16 0.09 -17.23 3.19
CA SER A 16 0.24 -18.15 4.31
C SER A 16 -0.71 -19.33 4.11
N PHE A 17 -0.15 -20.53 4.10
CA PHE A 17 -0.93 -21.77 4.13
C PHE A 17 -1.26 -22.06 5.59
N GLY A 18 -2.52 -21.88 5.96
CA GLY A 18 -3.03 -22.51 7.18
C GLY A 18 -2.99 -24.02 6.97
N SER A 19 -2.22 -24.73 7.78
CA SER A 19 -2.48 -26.16 7.95
C SER A 19 -3.80 -26.30 8.69
N ASP A 20 -4.76 -27.03 8.11
CA ASP A 20 -6.10 -27.33 8.63
C ASP A 20 -6.10 -28.11 9.96
N SER A 21 -5.51 -27.59 11.04
CA SER A 21 -5.47 -28.31 12.32
C SER A 21 -5.51 -27.44 13.57
N THR A 22 -6.17 -26.28 13.53
CA THR A 22 -6.47 -25.50 14.75
C THR A 22 -7.80 -25.86 15.40
N GLU A 23 -8.74 -26.50 14.71
CA GLU A 23 -10.02 -26.91 15.32
C GLU A 23 -9.89 -28.07 16.33
N ASN A 24 -8.79 -28.82 16.30
CA ASN A 24 -8.56 -29.97 17.18
C ASN A 24 -7.53 -29.72 18.30
N LYS A 25 -7.03 -28.49 18.48
CA LYS A 25 -6.07 -28.20 19.56
C LYS A 25 -6.77 -27.93 20.88
N VAL A 26 -6.29 -28.55 21.95
CA VAL A 26 -6.83 -28.37 23.29
C VAL A 26 -6.38 -27.01 23.84
N ALA A 27 -7.36 -26.18 24.20
CA ALA A 27 -7.11 -24.85 24.78
C ALA A 27 -6.67 -24.96 26.24
N LEU A 28 -5.55 -24.33 26.58
CA LEU A 28 -5.03 -24.19 27.93
C LEU A 28 -5.46 -22.86 28.50
N LYS A 29 -6.23 -22.90 29.59
CA LYS A 29 -6.86 -21.71 30.19
C LYS A 29 -5.95 -21.01 31.18
N LYS A 30 -4.97 -21.73 31.74
CA LYS A 30 -4.09 -21.20 32.80
C LYS A 30 -2.61 -21.53 32.52
N PRO A 31 -1.68 -20.64 32.90
CA PRO A 31 -0.23 -20.91 32.82
C PRO A 31 0.20 -22.20 33.54
N ASN A 32 -0.48 -22.55 34.63
CA ASN A 32 -0.20 -23.77 35.39
C ASN A 32 -0.49 -25.06 34.61
N GLU A 33 -1.40 -25.03 33.64
CA GLU A 33 -1.71 -26.18 32.79
C GLU A 33 -0.60 -26.40 31.75
N ALA A 34 -0.08 -25.31 31.17
CA ALA A 34 1.09 -25.36 30.29
C ALA A 34 2.34 -25.88 31.01
N MET A 35 2.51 -25.53 32.28
CA MET A 35 3.62 -26.04 33.11
C MET A 35 3.51 -27.54 33.38
N LYS A 36 2.30 -28.04 33.65
CA LYS A 36 2.09 -29.48 33.85
C LYS A 36 2.41 -30.29 32.59
N LEU A 37 2.08 -29.74 31.42
CA LEU A 37 2.41 -30.35 30.12
C LEU A 37 3.92 -30.34 29.82
N PHE A 38 4.61 -29.28 30.25
CA PHE A 38 6.07 -29.23 30.18
C PHE A 38 6.71 -30.29 31.09
N GLU A 39 6.20 -30.45 32.31
CA GLU A 39 6.66 -31.45 33.28
C GLU A 39 6.35 -32.90 32.83
N SER A 40 5.27 -33.12 32.06
CA SER A 40 4.96 -34.44 31.46
C SER A 40 5.74 -34.75 30.19
N ASN A 41 6.58 -33.82 29.71
CA ASN A 41 7.39 -33.94 28.49
C ASN A 41 6.54 -34.15 27.21
N ASP A 42 5.29 -33.69 27.24
CA ASP A 42 4.38 -33.77 26.10
C ASP A 42 4.69 -32.69 25.05
N SER A 43 4.39 -32.99 23.79
CA SER A 43 4.60 -32.05 22.69
C SER A 43 3.53 -30.94 22.69
N PHE A 44 3.96 -29.67 22.66
CA PHE A 44 3.07 -28.51 22.57
C PHE A 44 2.34 -28.36 21.24
N ASN A 45 2.58 -29.24 20.25
CA ASN A 45 2.01 -29.13 18.92
C ASN A 45 0.46 -29.19 18.91
N ASN A 46 -0.14 -29.89 19.88
CA ASN A 46 -1.59 -30.13 19.96
C ASN A 46 -2.32 -29.16 20.91
N PHE A 47 -1.62 -28.19 21.50
CA PHE A 47 -2.16 -27.28 22.50
C PHE A 47 -2.11 -25.83 22.04
N LYS A 48 -3.03 -25.01 22.55
CA LYS A 48 -3.08 -23.55 22.29
C LYS A 48 -3.24 -22.81 23.61
N ALA A 49 -2.46 -21.76 23.83
CA ALA A 49 -2.64 -20.88 24.99
C ALA A 49 -3.81 -19.91 24.76
N GLU A 50 -4.73 -19.84 25.73
CA GLU A 50 -5.81 -18.84 25.77
C GLU A 50 -5.46 -17.65 26.69
N PHE A 51 -4.46 -17.82 27.55
CA PHE A 51 -3.92 -16.76 28.42
C PHE A 51 -2.86 -15.93 27.70
N LYS A 52 -2.52 -14.74 28.22
CA LYS A 52 -1.50 -13.86 27.64
C LYS A 52 -0.09 -14.29 28.01
N PHE A 53 0.91 -13.95 27.18
CA PHE A 53 2.30 -14.31 27.43
C PHE A 53 2.84 -13.71 28.74
N GLU A 54 2.42 -12.51 29.11
CA GLU A 54 2.83 -11.84 30.34
C GLU A 54 2.42 -12.62 31.60
N GLU A 55 1.29 -13.34 31.55
CA GLU A 55 0.82 -14.20 32.65
C GLU A 55 1.72 -15.45 32.82
N LEU A 56 2.35 -15.91 31.74
CA LEU A 56 3.34 -16.98 31.78
C LEU A 56 4.64 -16.49 32.41
N GLU A 57 5.09 -15.29 32.03
CA GLU A 57 6.32 -14.69 32.57
C GLU A 57 6.23 -14.42 34.08
N CYS A 58 5.04 -14.11 34.59
CA CYS A 58 4.82 -13.97 36.02
C CYS A 58 4.91 -15.30 36.80
N ASN A 59 4.88 -16.46 36.13
CA ASN A 59 4.87 -17.76 36.79
C ASN A 59 6.25 -18.10 37.39
N SER A 60 6.28 -18.45 38.69
CA SER A 60 7.51 -18.77 39.42
C SER A 60 8.24 -20.01 38.88
N LYS A 61 7.53 -20.93 38.21
CA LYS A 61 8.13 -22.09 37.54
C LYS A 61 8.74 -21.72 36.20
N PHE A 62 8.10 -20.85 35.41
CA PHE A 62 8.63 -20.38 34.12
C PHE A 62 9.95 -19.60 34.28
N LYS A 63 10.03 -18.76 35.31
CA LYS A 63 11.24 -17.96 35.60
C LYS A 63 12.48 -18.80 35.91
N LYS A 64 12.28 -20.05 36.37
CA LYS A 64 13.37 -20.97 36.74
C LYS A 64 13.89 -21.80 35.57
N LEU A 65 13.23 -21.74 34.41
CA LEU A 65 13.63 -22.49 33.21
C LEU A 65 14.80 -21.82 32.51
N ASN A 66 15.55 -22.63 31.76
CA ASN A 66 16.60 -22.14 30.88
C ASN A 66 16.01 -21.47 29.63
N GLU A 67 16.78 -20.58 28.97
CA GLU A 67 16.30 -19.87 27.77
C GLU A 67 15.84 -20.83 26.64
N THR A 68 16.54 -21.95 26.44
CA THR A 68 16.17 -22.99 25.46
C THR A 68 14.85 -23.69 25.78
N GLU A 69 14.45 -23.72 27.05
CA GLU A 69 13.19 -24.30 27.50
C GLU A 69 12.05 -23.30 27.39
N LYS A 70 12.31 -22.02 27.67
CA LYS A 70 11.35 -20.92 27.47
C LYS A 70 10.97 -20.79 25.99
N GLU A 71 11.92 -20.96 25.09
CA GLU A 71 11.67 -20.95 23.64
C GLU A 71 10.65 -22.02 23.19
N LYS A 72 10.55 -23.15 23.91
CA LYS A 72 9.55 -24.19 23.59
C LYS A 72 8.12 -23.70 23.83
N PHE A 73 7.91 -22.79 24.78
CA PHE A 73 6.59 -22.21 25.08
C PHE A 73 6.11 -21.24 24.00
N ASN A 74 7.01 -20.66 23.21
CA ASN A 74 6.63 -19.79 22.08
C ASN A 74 5.72 -20.51 21.08
N LYS A 75 5.81 -21.84 20.98
CA LYS A 75 4.94 -22.68 20.13
C LYS A 75 3.47 -22.65 20.55
N LEU A 76 3.17 -22.38 21.84
CA LEU A 76 1.79 -22.28 22.34
C LEU A 76 1.10 -20.97 21.92
N PHE A 77 1.89 -19.95 21.60
CA PHE A 77 1.45 -18.61 21.21
C PHE A 77 1.66 -18.34 19.71
N GLN A 78 2.19 -19.30 18.95
CA GLN A 78 2.23 -19.22 17.50
C GLN A 78 0.79 -19.25 16.96
N VAL A 79 0.26 -18.06 16.69
CA VAL A 79 -1.00 -17.88 16.00
C VAL A 79 -0.79 -18.27 14.54
N ASN A 80 -1.00 -19.55 14.22
CA ASN A 80 -1.04 -20.02 12.82
C ASN A 80 -2.30 -19.54 12.07
N ASN A 81 -3.05 -18.59 12.62
CA ASN A 81 -4.24 -18.01 11.98
C ASN A 81 -3.86 -16.80 11.14
N ILE A 82 -3.12 -17.02 10.07
CA ILE A 82 -3.23 -16.13 8.93
C ILE A 82 -3.61 -17.02 7.77
N LEU A 83 -4.91 -17.14 7.51
CA LEU A 83 -5.42 -17.62 6.23
C LEU A 83 -5.57 -16.37 5.37
N GLY A 84 -4.52 -16.00 4.64
CA GLY A 84 -4.52 -14.72 3.94
C GLY A 84 -3.30 -14.47 3.08
N ALA A 85 -3.34 -13.33 2.38
CA ALA A 85 -2.18 -12.77 1.71
C ALA A 85 -1.49 -11.77 2.65
N GLU A 86 -0.17 -11.80 2.67
CA GLU A 86 0.64 -10.83 3.41
C GLU A 86 1.66 -10.16 2.50
N PHE A 87 1.97 -8.91 2.80
CA PHE A 87 3.15 -8.24 2.29
C PHE A 87 4.36 -8.65 3.13
N LYS A 88 5.39 -9.18 2.47
CA LYS A 88 6.64 -9.60 3.10
C LYS A 88 7.81 -8.84 2.50
N CYS A 89 8.62 -8.22 3.36
CA CYS A 89 9.86 -7.58 2.95
C CYS A 89 11.03 -8.54 3.13
N TYR A 90 11.67 -8.98 2.05
CA TYR A 90 12.84 -9.87 2.12
C TYR A 90 14.11 -9.20 2.65
N ASN A 91 14.16 -7.86 2.69
CA ASN A 91 15.33 -7.15 3.20
C ASN A 91 15.38 -7.07 4.73
N CYS A 92 14.22 -6.92 5.40
CA CYS A 92 14.17 -6.74 6.87
C CYS A 92 13.20 -7.71 7.57
N ASN A 93 12.64 -8.68 6.84
CA ASN A 93 11.67 -9.66 7.31
C ASN A 93 10.40 -9.07 7.95
N TYR A 94 10.11 -7.79 7.68
CA TYR A 94 8.85 -7.19 8.10
C TYR A 94 7.68 -7.77 7.30
N THR A 95 6.65 -8.23 8.00
CA THR A 95 5.40 -8.71 7.43
C THR A 95 4.24 -7.76 7.78
N LYS A 96 3.32 -7.60 6.83
CA LYS A 96 2.09 -6.82 7.00
C LYS A 96 0.94 -7.57 6.34
N GLU A 97 -0.10 -7.85 7.11
CA GLU A 97 -1.29 -8.53 6.62
C GLU A 97 -2.08 -7.66 5.61
N ILE A 98 -2.66 -8.30 4.59
CA ILE A 98 -3.53 -7.66 3.60
C ILE A 98 -4.99 -7.94 3.98
N ASN A 99 -5.55 -7.05 4.83
CA ASN A 99 -6.92 -7.19 5.36
C ASN A 99 -8.00 -6.54 4.50
N GLU A 100 -7.60 -5.77 3.49
CA GLU A 100 -8.50 -5.01 2.61
C GLU A 100 -8.22 -5.35 1.15
N SER A 101 -9.14 -4.99 0.25
CA SER A 101 -8.90 -5.13 -1.20
C SER A 101 -7.82 -4.14 -1.64
N VAL A 102 -6.67 -4.67 -2.08
CA VAL A 102 -5.51 -3.88 -2.49
C VAL A 102 -5.24 -4.07 -3.98
N LEU A 103 -5.08 -2.96 -4.72
CA LEU A 103 -4.72 -3.00 -6.14
C LEU A 103 -3.24 -3.39 -6.31
N LEU A 104 -3.00 -4.63 -6.73
CA LEU A 104 -1.64 -5.17 -6.88
C LEU A 104 -0.97 -4.67 -8.17
N TYR A 105 -1.74 -4.70 -9.26
CA TYR A 105 -1.28 -4.34 -10.58
C TYR A 105 -2.46 -3.85 -11.42
N GLN A 106 -2.20 -2.84 -12.24
CA GLN A 106 -3.14 -2.34 -13.23
C GLN A 106 -2.37 -2.17 -14.54
N TYR A 107 -2.93 -2.72 -15.61
CA TYR A 107 -2.44 -2.50 -16.96
C TYR A 107 -3.49 -1.74 -17.75
N ASP A 108 -3.23 -0.46 -17.98
CA ASP A 108 -4.10 0.37 -18.81
C ASP A 108 -3.69 0.20 -20.28
N LEU A 109 -4.47 -0.59 -21.03
CA LEU A 109 -4.32 -0.79 -22.48
C LEU A 109 -4.65 0.47 -23.29
N THR A 110 -5.50 1.32 -22.74
CA THR A 110 -5.76 2.63 -23.30
C THR A 110 -4.70 3.57 -22.77
N GLU A 111 -3.91 4.22 -23.65
CA GLU A 111 -3.35 5.54 -23.33
C GLU A 111 -4.59 6.38 -22.96
N LYS A 112 -4.94 6.44 -21.68
CA LYS A 112 -5.72 7.55 -21.14
C LYS A 112 -4.78 8.71 -21.36
N ASN A 113 -4.80 9.28 -22.57
CA ASN A 113 -4.21 10.56 -22.90
C ASN A 113 -4.49 11.40 -21.66
N SER A 114 -3.45 11.84 -21.00
CA SER A 114 -3.50 12.65 -19.80
C SER A 114 -4.36 13.87 -20.11
N LYS A 115 -5.69 13.72 -19.95
CA LYS A 115 -6.67 14.78 -20.21
C LYS A 115 -6.46 15.93 -19.23
N ILE A 116 -5.73 15.67 -18.15
CA ILE A 116 -5.22 16.68 -17.24
C ILE A 116 -3.77 16.94 -17.65
N LYS A 117 -3.57 17.85 -18.61
CA LYS A 117 -2.27 18.51 -18.78
C LYS A 117 -2.11 19.42 -17.57
N ASN A 118 -1.11 19.13 -16.74
CA ASN A 118 -0.82 19.98 -15.59
C ASN A 118 -0.49 21.40 -16.07
N ILE A 119 -0.65 22.40 -15.20
CA ILE A 119 -0.38 23.78 -15.58
C ILE A 119 1.06 24.00 -16.07
N GLU A 120 2.00 23.21 -15.55
CA GLU A 120 3.40 23.21 -16.00
C GLU A 120 3.56 22.66 -17.41
N ASP A 121 2.86 21.57 -17.77
CA ASP A 121 2.86 21.05 -19.14
C ASP A 121 2.26 22.08 -20.11
N ASN A 122 1.22 22.80 -19.68
CA ASN A 122 0.63 23.85 -20.47
C ASN A 122 1.60 25.01 -20.72
N LYS A 123 2.39 25.41 -19.72
CA LYS A 123 3.46 26.40 -19.90
C LYS A 123 4.50 25.94 -20.92
N LEU A 124 4.94 24.68 -20.84
CA LEU A 124 5.89 24.10 -21.79
C LEU A 124 5.34 24.13 -23.22
N LEU A 125 4.08 23.74 -23.39
CA LEU A 125 3.41 23.78 -24.69
C LEU A 125 3.22 25.21 -25.19
N SER A 126 2.84 26.16 -24.34
CA SER A 126 2.72 27.58 -24.70
C SER A 126 4.04 28.20 -25.16
N ASN A 127 5.18 27.69 -24.67
CA ASN A 127 6.50 28.15 -25.06
C ASN A 127 7.07 27.44 -26.30
N ASN A 128 6.38 26.43 -26.84
CA ASN A 128 6.83 25.74 -28.03
C ASN A 128 6.62 26.63 -29.27
N PRO A 129 7.68 26.97 -30.04
CA PRO A 129 7.55 27.83 -31.22
C PRO A 129 6.96 27.10 -32.43
N ILE A 130 6.91 25.77 -32.42
CA ILE A 130 6.43 24.94 -33.54
C ILE A 130 4.90 24.85 -33.53
N LEU A 131 4.27 25.04 -32.37
CA LEU A 131 2.82 24.93 -32.25
C LEU A 131 2.11 26.18 -32.81
N PRO A 132 0.99 26.00 -33.52
CA PRO A 132 0.27 27.12 -34.09
C PRO A 132 -0.39 27.97 -33.00
N ARG A 133 -0.48 29.27 -33.29
CA ARG A 133 -0.94 30.30 -32.36
C ARG A 133 -2.15 31.03 -32.95
N THR A 134 -3.04 31.50 -32.08
CA THR A 134 -4.19 32.31 -32.45
C THR A 134 -4.41 33.44 -31.44
N HIS A 135 -4.89 34.57 -31.95
CA HIS A 135 -5.41 35.68 -31.15
C HIS A 135 -6.95 35.66 -31.09
N ASP A 136 -7.59 34.88 -31.96
CA ASP A 136 -9.04 34.79 -32.07
C ASP A 136 -9.59 33.69 -31.15
N TYR A 137 -9.74 34.04 -29.88
CA TYR A 137 -10.34 33.17 -28.88
C TYR A 137 -10.93 33.95 -27.69
N ILE A 138 -11.75 33.24 -26.93
CA ILE A 138 -12.27 33.67 -25.63
C ILE A 138 -11.76 32.67 -24.60
N CYS A 139 -10.96 33.15 -23.64
CA CYS A 139 -10.42 32.28 -22.61
C CYS A 139 -11.55 31.79 -21.70
N LYS A 140 -11.69 30.46 -21.54
CA LYS A 140 -12.71 29.87 -20.67
C LYS A 140 -12.45 30.10 -19.17
N ASN A 141 -11.22 30.47 -18.79
CA ASN A 141 -10.93 30.93 -17.44
C ASN A 141 -11.45 32.37 -17.24
N SER A 142 -12.50 32.52 -16.43
CA SER A 142 -13.14 33.80 -16.13
C SER A 142 -12.19 34.83 -15.49
N SER A 143 -11.21 34.38 -14.70
CA SER A 143 -10.23 35.24 -14.03
C SER A 143 -9.09 35.73 -14.95
N CYS A 144 -9.07 35.33 -16.22
CA CYS A 144 -7.98 35.66 -17.11
C CYS A 144 -8.01 37.13 -17.56
N LYS A 145 -6.86 37.82 -17.49
CA LYS A 145 -6.67 39.21 -17.93
C LYS A 145 -6.99 39.44 -19.41
N THR A 146 -6.99 38.39 -20.23
CA THR A 146 -7.32 38.48 -21.65
C THR A 146 -8.82 38.72 -21.91
N ASN A 147 -9.68 38.44 -20.92
CA ASN A 147 -11.11 38.72 -21.03
C ASN A 147 -11.41 40.22 -20.91
N THR A 148 -10.60 40.95 -20.16
CA THR A 148 -10.73 42.41 -20.00
C THR A 148 -9.84 43.19 -20.97
N SER A 149 -8.64 42.69 -21.29
CA SER A 149 -7.67 43.38 -22.14
C SER A 149 -7.32 42.57 -23.39
N LYS A 150 -7.61 43.14 -24.58
CA LYS A 150 -7.38 42.46 -25.88
C LYS A 150 -5.91 42.44 -26.31
N ALA A 151 -5.08 43.35 -25.78
CA ALA A 151 -3.72 43.59 -26.27
C ALA A 151 -2.73 42.43 -26.07
N LYS A 152 -3.03 41.46 -25.18
CA LYS A 152 -2.17 40.30 -24.89
C LYS A 152 -2.86 38.96 -25.14
N LYS A 153 -3.89 38.95 -25.99
CA LYS A 153 -4.64 37.73 -26.31
C LYS A 153 -3.80 36.83 -27.20
N GLU A 154 -3.20 35.79 -26.64
CA GLU A 154 -2.53 34.76 -27.43
C GLU A 154 -2.83 33.37 -26.84
N ALA A 155 -3.13 32.40 -27.70
CA ALA A 155 -3.31 31.01 -27.33
C ALA A 155 -2.60 30.10 -28.32
N VAL A 156 -2.01 29.02 -27.81
CA VAL A 156 -1.51 27.91 -28.61
C VAL A 156 -2.64 26.89 -28.76
N PHE A 157 -2.76 26.28 -29.94
CA PHE A 157 -3.71 25.19 -30.14
C PHE A 157 -3.06 24.00 -30.82
N PHE A 158 -3.56 22.80 -30.53
CA PHE A 158 -3.08 21.57 -31.15
C PHE A 158 -4.17 20.52 -31.13
N ARG A 159 -4.01 19.53 -32.00
CA ARG A 159 -4.94 18.41 -32.13
C ARG A 159 -4.56 17.29 -31.17
N ASP A 160 -5.54 16.71 -30.50
CA ASP A 160 -5.31 15.52 -29.68
C ASP A 160 -4.93 14.31 -30.52
N LYS A 161 -3.99 13.53 -30.00
CA LYS A 161 -3.53 12.28 -30.62
C LYS A 161 -4.75 11.37 -30.84
N TYR A 162 -4.96 10.93 -32.08
CA TYR A 162 -6.04 10.03 -32.51
C TYR A 162 -7.48 10.58 -32.50
N THR A 163 -7.70 11.85 -32.17
CA THR A 163 -9.05 12.46 -32.26
C THR A 163 -9.01 13.71 -33.13
N TYR A 164 -10.15 14.24 -33.57
CA TYR A 164 -10.24 15.53 -34.27
C TYR A 164 -10.42 16.71 -33.30
N ASN A 165 -10.32 16.46 -31.99
CA ASN A 165 -10.50 17.50 -31.00
C ASN A 165 -9.31 18.46 -31.00
N ILE A 166 -9.62 19.75 -30.99
CA ILE A 166 -8.63 20.82 -30.89
C ILE A 166 -8.62 21.29 -29.45
N ASN A 167 -7.44 21.28 -28.84
CA ASN A 167 -7.21 21.83 -27.52
C ASN A 167 -6.57 23.20 -27.66
N TYR A 168 -6.98 24.13 -26.83
CA TYR A 168 -6.44 25.46 -26.73
C TYR A 168 -5.75 25.65 -25.39
N ILE A 169 -4.65 26.40 -25.37
CA ILE A 169 -3.95 26.81 -24.17
C ILE A 169 -3.73 28.30 -24.23
N CYS A 170 -4.28 29.04 -23.27
CA CYS A 170 -4.04 30.48 -23.16
C CYS A 170 -2.60 30.75 -22.71
N CYS A 171 -1.83 31.54 -23.47
CA CYS A 171 -0.44 31.86 -23.13
C CYS A 171 -0.30 32.78 -21.90
N VAL A 172 -1.40 33.37 -21.40
CA VAL A 172 -1.40 34.30 -20.26
C VAL A 172 -1.72 33.62 -18.93
N CYS A 173 -2.67 32.68 -18.92
CA CYS A 173 -3.07 31.98 -17.70
C CYS A 173 -2.80 30.48 -17.72
N TYR A 174 -2.30 29.94 -18.83
CA TYR A 174 -1.98 28.51 -19.03
C TYR A 174 -3.16 27.57 -18.79
N TYR A 175 -4.38 28.11 -18.88
CA TYR A 175 -5.60 27.33 -18.84
C TYR A 175 -5.81 26.62 -20.18
N ASN A 176 -6.05 25.31 -20.11
CA ASN A 176 -6.33 24.44 -21.25
C ASN A 176 -7.85 24.18 -21.34
N TRP A 177 -8.41 24.21 -22.55
CA TRP A 177 -9.79 23.85 -22.82
C TRP A 177 -10.00 23.29 -24.22
#